data_AF-A0A9P4LA45-F1
#
_entry.id   AF-A0A9P4LA45-F1
#
_cell.length_a   1.000
_cell.length_b   1.000
_cell.length_c   1.000
_cell.angle_alpha   90.00
_cell.angle_beta   90.00
_cell.angle_gamma   90.00
#
_symmetry.space_group_name_H-M   'P 1'
#
loop_
_entity.id
_entity.type
_entity.pdbx_description
1 polymer ?
#
loop_
_entity_poly.entity_id
_entity_poly.type
_entity_poly.pdbx_seq_one_letter_code
_entity_poly.pdbx_strand_id
1 'polypeptide(L)'
;DRNLGWNIDWAVAFLVHRLQTTPGDAAESLRRIRIRAATLEREGLIQEIPYRIFNKVDEVLFAGHLKNAVFLDISSLGSDISGATYTHSWGPNTNVKRISIVLNRDALEYARARDVVAMLIHHMIHAYFLVACGPQKEEEVDYGRLDHGVHFGAIMLAIKKLSAVHGKELTPLGFGHSSAAVRYFAEEYYYPRKGGPVEREDKEKWYCSHCHCNVEGISECDIDKWYSKVCKPMFDQPKSVRVAEGTIYNDRRHEFETERRARLPPSAKSVEFIFKGNPILVASKKIDDFLGVRRAFGKAESRFLGVHKDVSEKTFLRFLEFLHTGSYRPDQHPFAAAAASLGVERNGPPIVKPQGMSTEACLLADVQFAKLGILMGFDECKYYALRRMNAYGVIYEDPVAILKEIYHGYEPDPDLKAWARRFLVQAPAKTSPEYTSTSFPPSSSIEPPNLIKLESEHGIHRARFLDAIDSSGALENDVNKARAELRLAGWYGVSSL
;
A
#
# COMPACT_ATOMS: atom_id res chain seq x y z
N ASP A 1 -16.23 23.00 -12.44
CA ASP A 1 -15.13 22.10 -12.04
C ASP A 1 -15.64 21.06 -11.05
N ARG A 2 -16.19 19.96 -11.56
CA ARG A 2 -16.71 18.87 -10.72
C ARG A 2 -15.57 17.90 -10.45
N ASN A 3 -15.23 17.69 -9.18
CA ASN A 3 -14.23 16.73 -8.74
C ASN A 3 -14.82 15.93 -7.56
N LEU A 4 -14.83 14.60 -7.64
CA LEU A 4 -15.37 13.74 -6.58
C LEU A 4 -14.37 13.49 -5.43
N GLY A 5 -13.09 13.85 -5.62
CA GLY A 5 -12.04 13.67 -4.63
C GLY A 5 -11.61 12.21 -4.45
N TRP A 6 -11.94 11.35 -5.40
CA TRP A 6 -11.65 9.92 -5.34
C TRP A 6 -10.26 9.63 -5.86
N ASN A 7 -9.66 8.53 -5.39
CA ASN A 7 -8.55 7.93 -6.12
C ASN A 7 -9.08 7.08 -7.29
N ILE A 8 -8.20 6.81 -8.24
CA ILE A 8 -8.53 6.11 -9.49
C ILE A 8 -9.00 4.68 -9.26
N ASP A 9 -8.43 3.97 -8.27
CA ASP A 9 -8.84 2.61 -7.95
C ASP A 9 -10.28 2.57 -7.42
N TRP A 10 -10.65 3.52 -6.55
CA TRP A 10 -12.02 3.64 -6.07
C TRP A 10 -12.98 4.07 -7.18
N ALA A 11 -12.56 4.96 -8.09
CA ALA A 11 -13.36 5.35 -9.24
C ALA A 11 -13.72 4.12 -10.11
N VAL A 12 -12.78 3.20 -10.31
CA VAL A 12 -13.03 1.91 -10.99
C VAL A 12 -13.94 1.02 -10.16
N ALA A 13 -13.61 0.79 -8.88
CA ALA A 13 -14.36 -0.09 -7.99
C ALA A 13 -15.83 0.32 -7.89
N PHE A 14 -16.11 1.62 -7.70
CA PHE A 14 -17.46 2.18 -7.65
C PHE A 14 -18.23 1.91 -8.94
N LEU A 15 -17.61 2.20 -10.10
CA LEU A 15 -18.32 2.12 -11.37
C LEU A 15 -18.60 0.68 -11.77
N VAL A 16 -17.59 -0.19 -11.68
CA VAL A 16 -17.72 -1.61 -12.01
C VAL A 16 -18.75 -2.27 -11.10
N HIS A 17 -18.70 -2.01 -9.79
CA HIS A 17 -19.69 -2.52 -8.85
C HIS A 17 -21.11 -2.07 -9.23
N ARG A 18 -21.31 -0.77 -9.50
CA ARG A 18 -22.63 -0.25 -9.91
C ARG A 18 -23.17 -0.95 -11.16
N LEU A 19 -22.33 -1.14 -12.18
CA LEU A 19 -22.73 -1.82 -13.42
C LEU A 19 -23.10 -3.29 -13.19
N GLN A 20 -22.50 -3.93 -12.18
CA GLN A 20 -22.75 -5.32 -11.81
C GLN A 20 -23.96 -5.51 -10.87
N THR A 21 -24.30 -4.52 -10.04
CA THR A 21 -25.42 -4.64 -9.08
C THR A 21 -26.80 -4.50 -9.73
N THR A 22 -26.94 -3.67 -10.77
CA THR A 22 -28.22 -3.47 -11.49
C THR A 22 -28.08 -3.76 -12.99
N PRO A 23 -27.69 -5.00 -13.38
CA PRO A 23 -27.30 -5.29 -14.76
C PRO A 23 -28.49 -5.26 -15.73
N GLY A 24 -29.69 -5.70 -15.30
CA GLY A 24 -30.88 -5.73 -16.16
C GLY A 24 -31.31 -4.34 -16.65
N ASP A 25 -31.53 -3.41 -15.72
CA ASP A 25 -31.99 -2.05 -16.05
C ASP A 25 -30.95 -1.27 -16.87
N ALA A 26 -29.66 -1.42 -16.51
CA ALA A 26 -28.58 -0.76 -17.20
C ALA A 26 -28.35 -1.36 -18.60
N ALA A 27 -28.43 -2.68 -18.76
CA ALA A 27 -28.30 -3.34 -20.05
C ALA A 27 -29.46 -3.00 -20.99
N GLU A 28 -30.70 -3.01 -20.51
CA GLU A 28 -31.86 -2.64 -21.34
C GLU A 28 -31.82 -1.16 -21.72
N SER A 29 -31.37 -0.28 -20.81
CA SER A 29 -31.16 1.13 -21.13
C SER A 29 -30.05 1.33 -22.17
N LEU A 30 -28.94 0.58 -22.07
CA LEU A 30 -27.87 0.60 -23.07
C LEU A 30 -28.34 0.06 -24.43
N ARG A 31 -29.18 -0.98 -24.44
CA ARG A 31 -29.83 -1.48 -25.66
C ARG A 31 -30.70 -0.41 -26.31
N ARG A 32 -31.53 0.30 -25.54
CA ARG A 32 -32.35 1.41 -26.04
C ARG A 32 -31.51 2.55 -26.63
N ILE A 33 -30.38 2.89 -26.00
CA ILE A 33 -29.41 3.85 -26.54
C ILE A 33 -28.89 3.40 -27.92
N ARG A 34 -28.49 2.13 -28.05
CA ARG A 34 -28.01 1.56 -29.32
C ARG A 34 -29.08 1.58 -30.42
N ILE A 35 -30.33 1.25 -30.08
CA ILE A 35 -31.46 1.33 -31.01
C ILE A 35 -31.69 2.77 -31.47
N ARG A 36 -31.62 3.75 -30.55
CA ARG A 36 -31.75 5.17 -30.89
C ARG A 36 -30.63 5.62 -31.81
N ALA A 37 -29.38 5.24 -31.54
CA ALA A 37 -28.23 5.56 -32.39
C ALA A 37 -28.40 4.98 -33.81
N ALA A 38 -28.81 3.71 -33.94
CA ALA A 38 -29.09 3.09 -35.24
C ALA A 38 -30.26 3.76 -35.99
N THR A 39 -31.21 4.33 -35.26
CA THR A 39 -32.32 5.08 -35.87
C THR A 39 -31.83 6.41 -36.43
N LEU A 40 -31.01 7.15 -35.67
CA LEU A 40 -30.39 8.40 -36.11
C LEU A 40 -29.47 8.18 -37.32
N GLU A 41 -28.73 7.07 -37.36
CA GLU A 41 -27.93 6.68 -38.53
C GLU A 41 -28.80 6.49 -39.79
N ARG A 42 -29.94 5.79 -39.68
CA ARG A 42 -30.88 5.65 -40.80
C ARG A 42 -31.51 6.98 -41.24
N GLU A 43 -31.62 7.94 -40.33
CA GLU A 43 -32.08 9.30 -40.60
C GLU A 43 -30.98 10.20 -41.20
N GLY A 44 -29.75 9.69 -41.40
CA GLY A 44 -28.62 10.46 -41.92
C GLY A 44 -27.98 11.40 -40.88
N LEU A 45 -28.34 11.26 -39.60
CA LEU A 45 -27.91 12.14 -38.50
C LEU A 45 -26.75 11.54 -37.70
N ILE A 46 -25.79 10.88 -38.37
CA ILE A 46 -24.71 10.14 -37.71
C ILE A 46 -23.85 11.04 -36.82
N GLN A 47 -23.55 12.26 -37.27
CA GLN A 47 -22.77 13.25 -36.52
C GLN A 47 -23.54 13.83 -35.33
N GLU A 48 -24.88 13.70 -35.30
CA GLU A 48 -25.69 14.14 -34.15
C GLU A 48 -25.82 13.08 -33.07
N ILE A 49 -25.49 11.82 -33.38
CA ILE A 49 -25.61 10.70 -32.44
C ILE A 49 -24.93 11.04 -31.11
N PRO A 50 -23.65 11.50 -31.07
CA PRO A 50 -22.97 11.74 -29.80
C PRO A 50 -23.72 12.75 -28.91
N TYR A 51 -24.15 13.86 -29.48
CA TYR A 51 -24.89 14.91 -28.76
C TYR A 51 -26.24 14.42 -28.24
N ARG A 52 -26.97 13.62 -29.03
CA ARG A 52 -28.30 13.14 -28.68
C ARG A 52 -28.30 12.04 -27.62
N ILE A 53 -27.24 11.24 -27.54
CA ILE A 53 -27.18 10.10 -26.59
C ILE A 53 -26.33 10.37 -25.35
N PHE A 54 -25.43 11.36 -25.36
CA PHE A 54 -24.45 11.62 -24.29
C PHE A 54 -25.05 11.56 -22.89
N ASN A 55 -26.08 12.35 -22.62
CA ASN A 55 -26.68 12.44 -21.29
C ASN A 55 -27.27 11.11 -20.82
N LYS A 56 -27.83 10.31 -21.73
CA LYS A 56 -28.39 9.00 -21.37
C LYS A 56 -27.30 7.97 -21.14
N VAL A 57 -26.22 8.02 -21.92
CA VAL A 57 -25.03 7.20 -21.68
C VAL A 57 -24.42 7.53 -20.31
N ASP A 58 -24.30 8.82 -19.98
CA ASP A 58 -23.79 9.28 -18.68
C ASP A 58 -24.66 8.80 -17.50
N GLU A 59 -25.98 8.97 -17.58
CA GLU A 59 -26.91 8.51 -16.55
C GLU A 59 -26.78 6.99 -16.28
N VAL A 60 -26.78 6.21 -17.37
CA VAL A 60 -26.78 4.75 -17.31
C VAL A 60 -25.41 4.23 -16.87
N LEU A 61 -24.34 4.61 -17.57
CA LEU A 61 -23.01 4.03 -17.37
C LEU A 61 -22.18 4.75 -16.32
N PHE A 62 -22.29 6.08 -16.19
CA PHE A 62 -21.39 6.94 -15.42
C PHE A 62 -22.05 7.67 -14.24
N ALA A 63 -23.24 7.23 -13.85
CA ALA A 63 -24.02 7.75 -12.71
C ALA A 63 -24.38 9.24 -12.79
N GLY A 64 -24.45 9.79 -14.01
CA GLY A 64 -24.75 11.20 -14.20
C GLY A 64 -23.59 12.12 -13.76
N HIS A 65 -22.37 11.60 -13.72
CA HIS A 65 -21.21 12.37 -13.27
C HIS A 65 -20.66 13.30 -14.36
N LEU A 66 -20.85 12.97 -15.64
CA LEU A 66 -20.24 13.68 -16.77
C LEU A 66 -21.08 14.87 -17.27
N LYS A 67 -22.41 14.82 -17.10
CA LYS A 67 -23.32 15.90 -17.46
C LYS A 67 -22.87 17.19 -16.78
N ASN A 68 -22.84 18.27 -17.56
CA ASN A 68 -22.34 19.61 -17.19
C ASN A 68 -20.84 19.70 -16.89
N ALA A 69 -20.14 18.59 -16.65
CA ALA A 69 -18.69 18.55 -16.44
C ALA A 69 -17.89 18.47 -17.74
N VAL A 70 -18.50 17.88 -18.79
CA VAL A 70 -17.88 17.67 -20.10
C VAL A 70 -18.45 18.63 -21.14
N PHE A 71 -17.57 19.16 -21.99
CA PHE A 71 -17.88 19.77 -23.28
C PHE A 71 -17.59 18.74 -24.37
N LEU A 72 -18.58 18.47 -25.23
CA LEU A 72 -18.46 17.54 -26.34
C LEU A 72 -18.43 18.34 -27.64
N ASP A 73 -17.52 18.00 -28.53
CA ASP A 73 -17.37 18.63 -29.85
C ASP A 73 -16.98 17.59 -30.91
N ILE A 74 -17.13 17.95 -32.19
CA ILE A 74 -16.73 17.16 -33.35
C ILE A 74 -15.90 18.01 -34.29
N SER A 75 -14.61 17.65 -34.42
CA SER A 75 -13.63 18.33 -35.27
C SER A 75 -12.82 17.32 -36.06
N SER A 76 -12.20 17.75 -37.16
CA SER A 76 -11.23 16.92 -37.89
C SER A 76 -9.94 16.79 -37.07
N LEU A 77 -9.47 15.56 -36.90
CA LEU A 77 -8.28 15.23 -36.09
C LEU A 77 -7.31 14.30 -36.84
N GLY A 78 -7.50 14.08 -38.14
CA GLY A 78 -6.66 13.20 -38.97
C GLY A 78 -7.22 11.76 -39.07
N SER A 79 -6.53 10.85 -39.76
CA SER A 79 -7.09 9.52 -40.07
C SER A 79 -6.94 8.47 -38.97
N ASP A 80 -6.03 8.67 -38.02
CA ASP A 80 -5.49 7.57 -37.21
C ASP A 80 -6.01 7.53 -35.77
N ILE A 81 -6.80 8.52 -35.38
CA ILE A 81 -7.39 8.65 -34.04
C ILE A 81 -8.92 8.73 -34.11
N SER A 82 -9.60 8.10 -33.15
CA SER A 82 -11.06 8.18 -33.04
C SER A 82 -11.53 9.50 -32.43
N GLY A 83 -10.65 10.16 -31.68
CA GLY A 83 -10.93 11.38 -30.98
C GLY A 83 -9.87 11.68 -29.94
N ALA A 84 -10.12 12.73 -29.18
CA ALA A 84 -9.27 13.18 -28.10
C ALA A 84 -10.07 13.55 -26.85
N THR A 85 -9.52 13.28 -25.68
CA THR A 85 -10.07 13.76 -24.40
C THR A 85 -9.03 14.63 -23.71
N TYR A 86 -9.41 15.85 -23.38
CA TYR A 86 -8.55 16.87 -22.80
C TYR A 86 -8.90 17.11 -21.34
N THR A 87 -7.88 17.27 -20.50
CA THR A 87 -8.06 17.73 -19.11
C THR A 87 -8.61 19.16 -19.07
N HIS A 88 -9.06 19.59 -17.89
CA HIS A 88 -9.77 20.86 -17.68
C HIS A 88 -9.01 22.05 -18.26
N SER A 89 -9.68 22.88 -19.07
CA SER A 89 -9.12 24.10 -19.70
C SER A 89 -8.02 23.89 -20.74
N TRP A 90 -7.75 22.65 -21.15
CA TRP A 90 -6.75 22.33 -22.18
C TRP A 90 -7.35 21.87 -23.52
N GLY A 91 -8.68 21.97 -23.66
CA GLY A 91 -9.35 21.68 -24.92
C GLY A 91 -9.00 22.69 -26.03
N PRO A 92 -9.27 22.36 -27.30
CA PRO A 92 -8.97 23.24 -28.43
C PRO A 92 -9.74 24.57 -28.37
N ASN A 93 -10.92 24.59 -27.74
CA ASN A 93 -11.65 25.82 -27.46
C ASN A 93 -11.17 26.43 -26.13
N THR A 94 -10.34 27.46 -26.21
CA THR A 94 -9.74 28.14 -25.06
C THR A 94 -10.75 28.82 -24.12
N ASN A 95 -11.98 29.06 -24.57
CA ASN A 95 -13.05 29.62 -23.74
C ASN A 95 -13.73 28.54 -22.86
N VAL A 96 -13.49 27.27 -23.13
CA VAL A 96 -14.10 26.15 -22.40
C VAL A 96 -13.16 25.68 -21.28
N LYS A 97 -13.56 25.94 -20.03
CA LYS A 97 -12.81 25.50 -18.84
C LYS A 97 -13.07 24.04 -18.43
N ARG A 98 -14.08 23.41 -19.02
CA ARG A 98 -14.52 22.04 -18.74
C ARG A 98 -13.58 21.00 -19.36
N ILE A 99 -13.75 19.74 -18.97
CA ILE A 99 -13.15 18.60 -19.69
C ILE A 99 -13.71 18.62 -21.11
N SER A 100 -12.86 18.44 -22.12
CA SER A 100 -13.30 18.44 -23.52
C SER A 100 -13.14 17.06 -24.14
N ILE A 101 -14.22 16.51 -24.69
CA ILE A 101 -14.18 15.36 -25.60
C ILE A 101 -14.36 15.89 -27.01
N VAL A 102 -13.41 15.60 -27.89
CA VAL A 102 -13.48 15.96 -29.31
C VAL A 102 -13.47 14.66 -30.09
N LEU A 103 -14.62 14.28 -30.66
CA LEU A 103 -14.68 13.11 -31.54
C LEU A 103 -14.20 13.50 -32.94
N ASN A 104 -13.45 12.60 -33.57
CA ASN A 104 -12.88 12.86 -34.87
C ASN A 104 -13.95 12.77 -35.97
N ARG A 105 -14.22 13.88 -36.66
CA ARG A 105 -15.15 13.94 -37.79
C ARG A 105 -14.79 12.96 -38.89
N ASP A 106 -13.51 12.80 -39.17
CA ASP A 106 -12.99 11.98 -40.27
C ASP A 106 -13.25 10.48 -39.98
N ALA A 107 -13.13 10.08 -38.71
CA ALA A 107 -13.49 8.74 -38.26
C ALA A 107 -15.01 8.49 -38.26
N LEU A 108 -15.81 9.53 -37.98
CA LEU A 108 -17.27 9.44 -37.93
C LEU A 108 -17.92 9.35 -39.32
N GLU A 109 -17.29 9.91 -40.37
CA GLU A 109 -17.82 9.93 -41.74
C GLU A 109 -18.15 8.53 -42.28
N TYR A 110 -17.32 7.54 -41.92
CA TYR A 110 -17.44 6.15 -42.36
C TYR A 110 -17.82 5.19 -41.22
N ALA A 111 -18.14 5.72 -40.04
CA ALA A 111 -18.53 4.92 -38.89
C ALA A 111 -19.95 4.36 -39.06
N ARG A 112 -20.26 3.26 -38.37
CA ARG A 112 -21.65 2.88 -38.11
C ARG A 112 -22.10 3.37 -36.75
N ALA A 113 -23.41 3.41 -36.50
CA ALA A 113 -23.95 3.83 -35.19
C ALA A 113 -23.29 3.11 -33.99
N ARG A 114 -23.00 1.81 -34.13
CA ARG A 114 -22.30 1.03 -33.09
C ARG A 114 -20.86 1.51 -32.85
N ASP A 115 -20.17 1.95 -33.89
CA ASP A 115 -18.79 2.43 -33.82
C ASP A 115 -18.79 3.82 -33.16
N VAL A 116 -19.74 4.70 -33.51
CA VAL A 116 -19.95 6.00 -32.85
C VAL A 116 -20.25 5.86 -31.36
N VAL A 117 -21.15 4.95 -30.98
CA VAL A 117 -21.47 4.68 -29.56
C VAL A 117 -20.22 4.19 -28.81
N ALA A 118 -19.43 3.30 -29.41
CA ALA A 118 -18.20 2.79 -28.80
C ALA A 118 -17.13 3.87 -28.63
N MET A 119 -16.91 4.70 -29.65
CA MET A 119 -15.99 5.84 -29.60
C MET A 119 -16.39 6.82 -28.50
N LEU A 120 -17.69 7.15 -28.42
CA LEU A 120 -18.19 8.04 -27.39
C LEU A 120 -17.95 7.47 -25.99
N ILE A 121 -18.34 6.21 -25.74
CA ILE A 121 -18.14 5.56 -24.44
C ILE A 121 -16.65 5.52 -24.07
N HIS A 122 -15.77 5.19 -25.01
CA HIS A 122 -14.32 5.16 -24.81
C HIS A 122 -13.82 6.50 -24.23
N HIS A 123 -14.14 7.63 -24.87
CA HIS A 123 -13.74 8.94 -24.38
C HIS A 123 -14.47 9.36 -23.09
N MET A 124 -15.70 8.89 -22.86
CA MET A 124 -16.41 9.11 -21.61
C MET A 124 -15.75 8.40 -20.42
N ILE A 125 -15.03 7.28 -20.63
CA ILE A 125 -14.23 6.63 -19.57
C ILE A 125 -13.07 7.54 -19.14
N HIS A 126 -12.31 8.10 -20.09
CA HIS A 126 -11.26 9.09 -19.80
C HIS A 126 -11.81 10.31 -19.05
N ALA A 127 -12.92 10.87 -19.55
CA ALA A 127 -13.57 11.99 -18.89
C ALA A 127 -14.07 11.64 -17.48
N TYR A 128 -14.53 10.40 -17.26
CA TYR A 128 -14.94 9.94 -15.94
C TYR A 128 -13.79 9.93 -14.95
N PHE A 129 -12.59 9.49 -15.34
CA PHE A 129 -11.43 9.57 -14.46
C PHE A 129 -11.05 11.01 -14.11
N LEU A 130 -11.16 11.94 -15.06
CA LEU A 130 -10.91 13.37 -14.81
C LEU A 130 -11.97 14.01 -13.88
N VAL A 131 -13.23 13.58 -13.94
CA VAL A 131 -14.28 14.02 -13.00
C VAL A 131 -14.10 13.38 -11.62
N ALA A 132 -13.76 12.09 -11.56
CA ALA A 132 -13.67 11.36 -10.30
C ALA A 132 -12.39 11.72 -9.52
N CYS A 133 -11.27 11.85 -10.23
CA CYS A 133 -9.92 11.94 -9.66
C CYS A 133 -9.28 13.34 -9.82
N GLY A 134 -10.01 14.28 -10.42
CA GLY A 134 -9.52 15.62 -10.73
C GLY A 134 -8.67 15.71 -12.00
N PRO A 135 -8.23 16.94 -12.36
CA PRO A 135 -7.44 17.18 -13.55
C PRO A 135 -6.11 16.42 -13.51
N GLN A 136 -5.70 15.87 -14.65
CA GLN A 136 -4.32 15.39 -14.85
C GLN A 136 -3.36 16.59 -14.86
N LYS A 137 -2.18 16.39 -14.29
CA LYS A 137 -1.03 17.30 -14.35
C LYS A 137 0.15 16.58 -14.99
N GLU A 138 1.14 17.35 -15.43
CA GLU A 138 2.34 16.83 -16.10
C GLU A 138 3.10 15.83 -15.22
N GLU A 139 3.22 16.10 -13.91
CA GLU A 139 3.89 15.19 -12.97
C GLU A 139 3.04 13.98 -12.52
N GLU A 140 1.79 13.86 -13.00
CA GLU A 140 0.82 12.85 -12.59
C GLU A 140 0.37 11.94 -13.75
N VAL A 141 1.11 11.92 -14.88
CA VAL A 141 0.76 11.12 -16.07
C VAL A 141 0.70 9.63 -15.74
N ASP A 142 1.70 9.11 -15.02
CA ASP A 142 1.79 7.70 -14.60
C ASP A 142 0.59 7.22 -13.75
N TYR A 143 -0.24 8.15 -13.24
CA TYR A 143 -1.47 7.80 -12.53
C TYR A 143 -2.57 7.28 -13.46
N GLY A 144 -2.48 7.54 -14.77
CA GLY A 144 -3.24 6.86 -15.81
C GLY A 144 -4.67 7.35 -16.03
N ARG A 145 -4.98 8.63 -15.76
CA ARG A 145 -6.36 9.15 -15.96
C ARG A 145 -6.76 9.24 -17.44
N LEU A 146 -5.77 9.47 -18.31
CA LEU A 146 -5.92 9.58 -19.77
C LEU A 146 -5.32 8.40 -20.52
N ASP A 147 -4.82 7.39 -19.80
CA ASP A 147 -4.10 6.26 -20.37
C ASP A 147 -5.00 5.03 -20.53
N HIS A 148 -4.62 4.14 -21.44
CA HIS A 148 -5.31 2.87 -21.65
C HIS A 148 -4.80 1.75 -20.72
N GLY A 149 -4.70 2.04 -19.43
CA GLY A 149 -4.21 1.11 -18.41
C GLY A 149 -5.26 0.09 -17.92
N VAL A 150 -4.91 -0.64 -16.85
CA VAL A 150 -5.82 -1.62 -16.20
C VAL A 150 -7.12 -0.98 -15.70
N HIS A 151 -7.06 0.28 -15.27
CA HIS A 151 -8.24 1.04 -14.83
C HIS A 151 -9.25 1.24 -15.95
N PHE A 152 -8.76 1.72 -17.11
CA PHE A 152 -9.57 1.86 -18.32
C PHE A 152 -10.13 0.51 -18.75
N GLY A 153 -9.28 -0.51 -18.83
CA GLY A 153 -9.64 -1.86 -19.22
C GLY A 153 -10.76 -2.46 -18.37
N ALA A 154 -10.71 -2.28 -17.04
CA ALA A 154 -11.74 -2.81 -16.13
C ALA A 154 -13.13 -2.21 -16.37
N ILE A 155 -13.22 -0.89 -16.52
CA ILE A 155 -14.50 -0.21 -16.83
C ILE A 155 -15.00 -0.62 -18.22
N MET A 156 -14.10 -0.61 -19.21
CA MET A 156 -14.39 -1.00 -20.57
C MET A 156 -14.97 -2.43 -20.63
N LEU A 157 -14.32 -3.41 -19.99
CA LEU A 157 -14.78 -4.80 -19.94
C LEU A 157 -16.13 -4.94 -19.21
N ALA A 158 -16.34 -4.20 -18.13
CA ALA A 158 -17.64 -4.20 -17.43
C ALA A 158 -18.77 -3.71 -18.35
N ILE A 159 -18.55 -2.63 -19.11
CA ILE A 159 -19.52 -2.10 -20.07
C ILE A 159 -19.73 -3.07 -21.25
N LYS A 160 -18.66 -3.68 -21.77
CA LYS A 160 -18.75 -4.70 -22.81
C LYS A 160 -19.60 -5.90 -22.36
N LYS A 161 -19.32 -6.47 -21.19
CA LYS A 161 -20.10 -7.56 -20.57
C LYS A 161 -21.57 -7.15 -20.39
N LEU A 162 -21.82 -5.93 -19.90
CA LEU A 162 -23.19 -5.39 -19.77
C LEU A 162 -23.92 -5.30 -21.11
N SER A 163 -23.22 -4.89 -22.17
CA SER A 163 -23.81 -4.74 -23.51
C SER A 163 -24.23 -6.06 -24.18
N ALA A 164 -23.68 -7.19 -23.72
CA ALA A 164 -23.95 -8.53 -24.24
C ALA A 164 -25.18 -9.20 -23.60
N VAL A 165 -25.71 -8.66 -22.49
CA VAL A 165 -26.83 -9.28 -21.73
C VAL A 165 -28.09 -9.48 -22.59
N HIS A 166 -28.40 -8.54 -23.49
CA HIS A 166 -29.61 -8.60 -24.34
C HIS A 166 -29.28 -8.68 -25.84
N GLY A 167 -28.10 -9.20 -26.21
CA GLY A 167 -27.74 -9.38 -27.62
C GLY A 167 -26.24 -9.43 -27.86
N LYS A 168 -25.79 -8.93 -29.02
CA LYS A 168 -24.37 -8.91 -29.35
C LYS A 168 -23.64 -7.85 -28.53
N GLU A 169 -22.51 -8.24 -27.98
CA GLU A 169 -21.52 -7.37 -27.36
C GLU A 169 -21.21 -6.15 -28.24
N LEU A 170 -20.92 -5.01 -27.63
CA LEU A 170 -20.40 -3.83 -28.30
C LEU A 170 -18.93 -4.04 -28.66
N THR A 171 -18.67 -4.94 -29.61
CA THR A 171 -17.31 -5.32 -30.03
C THR A 171 -16.40 -4.18 -30.51
N PRO A 172 -16.90 -3.04 -31.05
CA PRO A 172 -16.03 -1.92 -31.39
C PRO A 172 -15.48 -1.17 -30.17
N LEU A 173 -16.00 -1.41 -28.95
CA LEU A 173 -15.45 -0.85 -27.73
C LEU A 173 -14.21 -1.65 -27.33
N GLY A 174 -13.03 -1.04 -27.44
CA GLY A 174 -11.74 -1.65 -27.15
C GLY A 174 -10.72 -0.63 -26.65
N PHE A 175 -9.50 -1.12 -26.41
CA PHE A 175 -8.31 -0.29 -26.14
C PHE A 175 -7.97 0.59 -27.36
N GLY A 176 -8.04 0.00 -28.56
CA GLY A 176 -8.02 0.72 -29.83
C GLY A 176 -9.38 0.76 -30.51
N HIS A 177 -9.39 1.28 -31.73
CA HIS A 177 -10.60 1.45 -32.56
C HIS A 177 -10.45 0.73 -33.90
N SER A 178 -11.55 0.16 -34.40
CA SER A 178 -11.60 -0.37 -35.77
C SER A 178 -11.53 0.80 -36.75
N SER A 179 -10.39 0.98 -37.43
CA SER A 179 -10.30 1.96 -38.52
C SER A 179 -11.31 1.62 -39.62
N ALA A 180 -12.15 2.59 -40.01
CA ALA A 180 -13.08 2.43 -41.10
C ALA A 180 -12.37 2.33 -42.46
N ALA A 181 -11.16 2.90 -42.59
CA ALA A 181 -10.32 2.76 -43.79
C ALA A 181 -9.95 1.30 -44.08
N VAL A 182 -9.78 0.48 -43.04
CA VAL A 182 -9.53 -0.97 -43.20
C VAL A 182 -10.76 -1.71 -43.74
N ARG A 183 -11.99 -1.19 -43.52
CA ARG A 183 -13.21 -1.86 -44.01
C ARG A 183 -13.45 -1.63 -45.51
N TYR A 184 -13.03 -0.49 -46.06
CA TYR A 184 -13.19 -0.20 -47.50
C TYR A 184 -12.08 -0.81 -48.38
N PHE A 185 -10.88 -1.03 -47.85
CA PHE A 185 -9.80 -1.69 -48.59
C PHE A 185 -9.75 -3.22 -48.43
N ALA A 186 -10.55 -3.80 -47.52
CA ALA A 186 -10.59 -5.25 -47.31
C ALA A 186 -11.41 -6.03 -48.37
N GLU A 187 -12.12 -5.35 -49.28
CA GLU A 187 -12.81 -6.00 -50.40
C GLU A 187 -11.95 -6.13 -51.68
N GLU A 188 -10.75 -5.53 -51.73
CA GLU A 188 -9.80 -5.73 -52.84
C GLU A 188 -8.41 -6.20 -52.34
N TYR A 189 -8.25 -7.52 -52.32
CA TYR A 189 -7.01 -8.20 -52.73
C TYR A 189 -5.66 -7.92 -52.03
N TYR A 190 -5.60 -7.44 -50.79
CA TYR A 190 -4.33 -7.44 -50.03
C TYR A 190 -4.45 -7.97 -48.60
N TYR A 191 -3.68 -9.02 -48.30
CA TYR A 191 -3.35 -9.45 -46.94
C TYR A 191 -2.87 -8.25 -46.11
N PRO A 192 -3.32 -8.08 -44.84
CA PRO A 192 -2.77 -7.05 -43.98
C PRO A 192 -1.34 -7.43 -43.62
N ARG A 193 -0.39 -6.87 -44.36
CA ARG A 193 1.01 -6.79 -43.95
C ARG A 193 0.98 -6.04 -42.62
N LYS A 194 1.37 -6.70 -41.52
CA LYS A 194 1.66 -6.04 -40.23
C LYS A 194 2.59 -4.86 -40.53
N GLY A 195 2.03 -3.65 -40.60
CA GLY A 195 2.80 -2.43 -40.72
C GLY A 195 3.72 -2.38 -39.51
N GLY A 196 5.01 -2.14 -39.77
CA GLY A 196 5.98 -1.92 -38.71
C GLY A 196 5.56 -0.76 -37.80
N PRO A 197 6.24 -0.59 -36.65
CA PRO A 197 5.97 0.53 -35.75
C PRO A 197 6.08 1.83 -36.53
N VAL A 198 4.96 2.50 -36.75
CA VAL A 198 4.96 3.88 -37.26
C VAL A 198 5.61 4.72 -36.17
N GLU A 199 6.71 5.39 -36.52
CA GLU A 199 7.35 6.36 -35.63
C GLU A 199 6.33 7.44 -35.26
N ARG A 200 5.92 7.46 -33.99
CA ARG A 200 4.92 8.37 -33.45
C ARG A 200 5.55 9.76 -33.33
N GLU A 201 5.35 10.62 -34.32
CA GLU A 201 5.82 12.02 -34.26
C GLU A 201 5.05 12.88 -33.25
N ASP A 202 3.85 12.46 -32.84
CA ASP A 202 3.11 13.10 -31.75
C ASP A 202 3.72 12.72 -30.40
N LYS A 203 4.57 13.59 -29.86
CA LYS A 203 4.90 13.55 -28.43
C LYS A 203 3.59 13.57 -27.65
N GLU A 204 3.25 12.48 -26.99
CA GLU A 204 2.04 12.35 -26.17
C GLU A 204 1.98 13.52 -25.17
N LYS A 205 1.02 14.42 -25.38
CA LYS A 205 0.83 15.60 -24.54
C LYS A 205 0.17 15.15 -23.24
N TRP A 206 0.76 15.49 -22.10
CA TRP A 206 0.27 15.10 -20.78
C TRP A 206 -1.19 15.51 -20.51
N TYR A 207 -1.73 16.49 -21.23
CA TYR A 207 -3.07 17.03 -21.03
C TYR A 207 -4.16 16.41 -21.92
N CYS A 208 -3.82 15.50 -22.85
CA CYS A 208 -4.81 14.87 -23.72
C CYS A 208 -4.53 13.40 -24.09
N SER A 209 -5.58 12.59 -24.21
CA SER A 209 -5.51 11.24 -24.76
C SER A 209 -5.80 11.26 -26.26
N HIS A 210 -4.82 11.01 -27.13
CA HIS A 210 -5.08 10.70 -28.54
C HIS A 210 -5.38 9.21 -28.67
N CYS A 211 -6.64 8.84 -28.93
CA CYS A 211 -7.07 7.44 -28.91
C CYS A 211 -6.89 6.81 -30.29
N HIS A 212 -5.72 6.22 -30.51
CA HIS A 212 -5.34 5.59 -31.78
C HIS A 212 -6.08 4.28 -32.06
N CYS A 213 -6.14 3.89 -33.32
CA CYS A 213 -6.74 2.62 -33.74
C CYS A 213 -5.96 1.37 -33.27
N ASN A 214 -4.62 1.47 -33.19
CA ASN A 214 -3.71 0.33 -32.98
C ASN A 214 -3.11 0.27 -31.56
N VAL A 215 -3.92 0.48 -30.52
CA VAL A 215 -3.47 0.36 -29.13
C VAL A 215 -3.49 -1.11 -28.69
N GLU A 216 -2.35 -1.61 -28.22
CA GLU A 216 -2.26 -2.96 -27.67
C GLU A 216 -3.06 -3.07 -26.36
N GLY A 217 -3.89 -4.11 -26.26
CA GLY A 217 -4.77 -4.31 -25.11
C GLY A 217 -4.13 -5.13 -24.00
N ILE A 218 -4.58 -4.90 -22.77
CA ILE A 218 -4.27 -5.76 -21.63
C ILE A 218 -5.23 -6.95 -21.62
N SER A 219 -4.74 -8.15 -21.27
CA SER A 219 -5.58 -9.35 -21.24
C SER A 219 -6.69 -9.25 -20.19
N GLU A 220 -7.86 -9.85 -20.46
CA GLU A 220 -8.98 -9.85 -19.50
C GLU A 220 -8.59 -10.53 -18.17
N CYS A 221 -7.77 -11.59 -18.25
CA CYS A 221 -7.27 -12.31 -17.07
C CYS A 221 -6.42 -11.41 -16.16
N ASP A 222 -5.54 -10.59 -16.72
CA ASP A 222 -4.70 -9.67 -15.95
C ASP A 222 -5.53 -8.56 -15.30
N ILE A 223 -6.55 -8.06 -16.02
CA ILE A 223 -7.48 -7.05 -15.50
C ILE A 223 -8.30 -7.61 -14.35
N ASP A 224 -8.87 -8.81 -14.51
CA ASP A 224 -9.69 -9.46 -13.47
C ASP A 224 -8.85 -9.81 -12.23
N LYS A 225 -7.60 -10.25 -12.42
CA LYS A 225 -6.63 -10.49 -11.35
C LYS A 225 -6.30 -9.21 -10.59
N TRP A 226 -6.02 -8.12 -11.30
CA TRP A 226 -5.77 -6.81 -10.69
C TRP A 226 -7.01 -6.32 -9.93
N TYR A 227 -8.19 -6.35 -10.55
CA TYR A 227 -9.44 -5.86 -9.95
C TYR A 227 -9.76 -6.60 -8.65
N SER A 228 -9.60 -7.93 -8.65
CA SER A 228 -9.86 -8.78 -7.47
C SER A 228 -8.92 -8.47 -6.31
N LYS A 229 -7.65 -8.15 -6.59
CA LYS A 229 -6.64 -7.83 -5.57
C LYS A 229 -6.73 -6.38 -5.07
N VAL A 230 -7.11 -5.45 -5.94
CA VAL A 230 -7.00 -4.00 -5.70
C VAL A 230 -8.35 -3.36 -5.41
N CYS A 231 -9.32 -3.51 -6.31
CA CYS A 231 -10.58 -2.76 -6.27
C CYS A 231 -11.62 -3.42 -5.36
N LYS A 232 -11.81 -4.75 -5.50
CA LYS A 232 -12.83 -5.50 -4.74
C LYS A 232 -12.67 -5.36 -3.22
N PRO A 233 -11.45 -5.45 -2.64
CA PRO A 233 -11.28 -5.34 -1.19
C PRO A 233 -11.57 -3.94 -0.63
N MET A 234 -11.60 -2.89 -1.45
CA MET A 234 -11.81 -1.49 -0.99
C MET A 234 -13.17 -1.26 -0.32
N PHE A 235 -14.16 -2.10 -0.64
CA PHE A 235 -15.49 -2.02 -0.01
C PHE A 235 -15.45 -2.39 1.47
N ASP A 236 -14.56 -3.30 1.86
CA ASP A 236 -14.37 -3.77 3.24
C ASP A 236 -13.41 -2.87 4.04
N GLN A 237 -12.76 -1.90 3.38
CA GLN A 237 -11.80 -1.00 4.00
C GLN A 237 -12.44 0.33 4.46
N PRO A 238 -11.77 1.06 5.38
CA PRO A 238 -12.18 2.40 5.78
C PRO A 238 -12.31 3.36 4.60
N LYS A 239 -13.22 4.34 4.69
CA LYS A 239 -13.45 5.31 3.61
C LYS A 239 -12.20 6.12 3.23
N SER A 240 -11.24 6.25 4.14
CA SER A 240 -9.93 6.87 3.90
C SER A 240 -9.12 6.20 2.78
N VAL A 241 -9.37 4.92 2.45
CA VAL A 241 -8.69 4.29 1.29
C VAL A 241 -9.23 4.76 -0.06
N ARG A 242 -10.33 5.52 -0.08
CA ARG A 242 -11.07 5.91 -1.29
C ARG A 242 -10.73 7.31 -1.78
N VAL A 243 -10.09 8.10 -0.93
CA VAL A 243 -9.76 9.51 -1.21
C VAL A 243 -8.50 9.63 -2.05
N ALA A 244 -8.34 10.77 -2.72
CA ALA A 244 -7.19 11.06 -3.59
C ALA A 244 -5.86 11.23 -2.82
N GLU A 245 -5.92 11.49 -1.52
CA GLU A 245 -4.76 11.60 -0.63
C GLU A 245 -4.40 10.26 -0.01
N GLY A 246 -3.13 10.06 0.28
CA GLY A 246 -2.60 8.90 0.99
C GLY A 246 -1.54 9.34 1.97
N THR A 247 -1.36 8.57 3.04
CA THR A 247 -0.28 8.79 3.99
C THR A 247 0.90 7.92 3.62
N ILE A 248 2.10 8.47 3.66
CA ILE A 248 3.37 7.78 3.44
C ILE A 248 4.28 7.99 4.64
N TYR A 249 5.35 7.21 4.68
CA TYR A 249 6.45 7.41 5.61
C TYR A 249 7.49 8.36 4.99
N ASN A 250 7.86 9.43 5.71
CA ASN A 250 8.92 10.34 5.28
C ASN A 250 10.27 9.88 5.81
N ASP A 251 11.13 9.36 4.93
CA ASP A 251 12.46 8.85 5.26
C ASP A 251 13.40 9.88 5.91
N ARG A 252 13.19 11.19 5.69
CA ARG A 252 14.04 12.26 6.22
C ARG A 252 13.62 12.72 7.61
N ARG A 253 12.31 12.78 7.86
CA ARG A 253 11.71 13.30 9.09
C ARG A 253 11.27 12.20 10.05
N HIS A 254 11.20 10.95 9.60
CA HIS A 254 10.76 9.80 10.38
C HIS A 254 9.34 9.94 10.95
N GLU A 255 8.45 10.55 10.17
CA GLU A 255 7.05 10.83 10.52
C GLU A 255 6.12 10.48 9.35
N PHE A 256 4.82 10.51 9.62
CA PHE A 256 3.81 10.41 8.58
C PHE A 256 3.69 11.70 7.79
N GLU A 257 3.60 11.57 6.47
CA GLU A 257 3.36 12.67 5.55
C GLU A 257 2.17 12.34 4.66
N THR A 258 1.30 13.33 4.42
CA THR A 258 0.17 13.19 3.51
C THR A 258 0.56 13.72 2.14
N GLU A 259 0.35 12.90 1.11
CA GLU A 259 0.66 13.25 -0.28
C GLU A 259 -0.49 12.81 -1.21
N ARG A 260 -0.57 13.39 -2.40
CA ARG A 260 -1.54 12.95 -3.41
C ARG A 260 -1.12 11.61 -3.97
N ARG A 261 -2.05 10.64 -4.01
CA ARG A 261 -1.84 9.31 -4.61
C ARG A 261 -1.40 9.36 -6.07
N ALA A 262 -1.76 10.43 -6.78
CA ALA A 262 -1.35 10.67 -8.15
C ALA A 262 0.16 10.93 -8.33
N ARG A 263 0.88 11.27 -7.25
CA ARG A 263 2.34 11.46 -7.22
C ARG A 263 3.07 10.29 -6.55
N LEU A 264 2.32 9.31 -6.05
CA LEU A 264 2.85 8.13 -5.39
C LEU A 264 2.97 6.98 -6.39
N PRO A 265 3.74 5.93 -6.07
CA PRO A 265 3.80 4.74 -6.91
C PRO A 265 2.40 4.18 -7.22
N PRO A 266 2.13 3.76 -8.48
CA PRO A 266 0.83 3.20 -8.85
C PRO A 266 0.46 1.98 -8.02
N SER A 267 -0.83 1.69 -7.94
CA SER A 267 -1.42 0.56 -7.19
C SER A 267 -0.79 -0.81 -7.49
N ALA A 268 -0.29 -1.03 -8.70
CA ALA A 268 0.42 -2.26 -9.09
C ALA A 268 1.81 -2.41 -8.41
N LYS A 269 2.40 -1.30 -7.95
CA LYS A 269 3.76 -1.22 -7.37
C LYS A 269 3.75 -0.74 -5.92
N SER A 270 2.60 -0.77 -5.25
CA SER A 270 2.45 -0.36 -3.86
C SER A 270 1.48 -1.27 -3.10
N VAL A 271 1.66 -1.32 -1.78
CA VAL A 271 0.74 -1.92 -0.83
C VAL A 271 0.36 -0.90 0.25
N GLU A 272 -0.71 -1.14 0.98
CA GLU A 272 -1.18 -0.25 2.04
C GLU A 272 -1.39 -0.99 3.35
N PHE A 273 -0.77 -0.48 4.41
CA PHE A 273 -1.05 -0.91 5.78
C PHE A 273 -2.18 -0.05 6.35
N ILE A 274 -3.23 -0.68 6.88
CA ILE A 274 -4.34 0.01 7.52
C ILE A 274 -4.03 0.14 9.00
N PHE A 275 -3.54 1.31 9.40
CA PHE A 275 -3.17 1.61 10.78
C PHE A 275 -4.19 2.57 11.41
N LYS A 276 -4.92 2.10 12.42
CA LYS A 276 -5.98 2.87 13.12
C LYS A 276 -6.98 3.53 12.15
N GLY A 277 -7.35 2.82 11.09
CA GLY A 277 -8.28 3.29 10.07
C GLY A 277 -7.68 4.20 8.99
N ASN A 278 -6.37 4.48 9.04
CA ASN A 278 -5.66 5.27 8.02
C ASN A 278 -4.80 4.37 7.13
N PRO A 279 -4.87 4.54 5.79
CA PRO A 279 -3.99 3.83 4.87
C PRO A 279 -2.60 4.46 4.82
N ILE A 280 -1.59 3.65 5.10
CA ILE A 280 -0.19 4.01 4.98
C ILE A 280 0.39 3.26 3.78
N LEU A 281 0.69 4.00 2.72
CA LEU A 281 1.19 3.46 1.46
C LEU A 281 2.69 3.19 1.54
N VAL A 282 3.09 2.00 1.10
CA VAL A 282 4.48 1.56 1.01
C VAL A 282 4.72 0.97 -0.38
N ALA A 283 5.81 1.36 -1.04
CA ALA A 283 6.17 0.81 -2.34
C ALA A 283 6.50 -0.69 -2.21
N SER A 284 6.03 -1.53 -3.15
CA SER A 284 6.24 -2.99 -3.10
C SER A 284 7.72 -3.36 -3.01
N LYS A 285 8.59 -2.61 -3.69
CA LYS A 285 10.06 -2.78 -3.62
C LYS A 285 10.64 -2.71 -2.20
N LYS A 286 9.97 -2.05 -1.25
CA LYS A 286 10.40 -1.93 0.14
C LYS A 286 10.00 -3.14 1.00
N ILE A 287 9.07 -3.96 0.52
CA ILE A 287 8.62 -5.18 1.22
C ILE A 287 9.09 -6.47 0.55
N ASP A 288 9.67 -6.40 -0.65
CA ASP A 288 10.05 -7.59 -1.44
C ASP A 288 11.07 -8.49 -0.72
N ASP A 289 11.97 -7.88 0.07
CA ASP A 289 13.00 -8.56 0.84
C ASP A 289 12.48 -9.13 2.19
N PHE A 290 11.25 -8.80 2.58
CA PHE A 290 10.64 -9.21 3.85
C PHE A 290 9.60 -10.30 3.59
N LEU A 291 10.02 -11.56 3.63
CA LEU A 291 9.19 -12.72 3.26
C LEU A 291 7.93 -12.84 4.12
N GLY A 292 8.01 -12.58 5.43
CA GLY A 292 6.87 -12.59 6.35
C GLY A 292 5.81 -11.55 5.96
N VAL A 293 6.25 -10.33 5.65
CA VAL A 293 5.38 -9.24 5.19
C VAL A 293 4.72 -9.61 3.87
N ARG A 294 5.49 -10.11 2.90
CA ARG A 294 4.97 -10.54 1.60
C ARG A 294 3.97 -11.69 1.73
N ARG A 295 4.24 -12.66 2.60
CA ARG A 295 3.34 -13.79 2.89
C ARG A 295 2.02 -13.30 3.50
N ALA A 296 2.06 -12.30 4.38
CA ALA A 296 0.85 -11.73 4.98
C ALA A 296 -0.07 -11.09 3.93
N PHE A 297 0.48 -10.27 3.00
CA PHE A 297 -0.30 -9.74 1.87
C PHE A 297 -0.80 -10.85 0.93
N GLY A 298 0.01 -11.89 0.70
CA GLY A 298 -0.39 -13.06 -0.08
C GLY A 298 -1.58 -13.79 0.53
N LYS A 299 -1.55 -14.03 1.86
CA LYS A 299 -2.64 -14.68 2.61
C LYS A 299 -3.91 -13.83 2.65
N ALA A 300 -3.76 -12.51 2.69
CA ALA A 300 -4.89 -11.59 2.65
C ALA A 300 -5.53 -11.48 1.25
N GLU A 301 -4.85 -11.97 0.20
CA GLU A 301 -5.25 -11.83 -1.21
C GLU A 301 -5.63 -10.39 -1.60
N SER A 302 -5.00 -9.42 -0.94
CA SER A 302 -5.38 -8.00 -0.97
C SER A 302 -4.13 -7.14 -1.00
N ARG A 303 -4.24 -5.94 -1.56
CA ARG A 303 -3.19 -4.91 -1.40
C ARG A 303 -3.22 -4.23 -0.03
N PHE A 304 -4.24 -4.47 0.77
CA PHE A 304 -4.45 -3.86 2.08
C PHE A 304 -4.20 -4.88 3.18
N LEU A 305 -3.45 -4.48 4.21
CA LEU A 305 -3.19 -5.30 5.38
C LEU A 305 -3.48 -4.51 6.66
N GLY A 306 -4.39 -5.00 7.49
CA GLY A 306 -4.71 -4.39 8.78
C GLY A 306 -3.57 -4.56 9.78
N VAL A 307 -3.13 -3.47 10.39
CA VAL A 307 -2.15 -3.52 11.49
C VAL A 307 -2.86 -3.86 12.79
N HIS A 308 -2.28 -4.77 13.59
CA HIS A 308 -2.88 -5.20 14.85
C HIS A 308 -3.13 -4.02 15.80
N LYS A 309 -4.30 -4.01 16.44
CA LYS A 309 -4.77 -2.88 17.28
C LYS A 309 -3.85 -2.52 18.45
N ASP A 310 -3.10 -3.51 18.96
CA ASP A 310 -2.19 -3.34 20.11
C ASP A 310 -0.83 -2.74 19.70
N VAL A 311 -0.59 -2.55 18.39
CA VAL A 311 0.63 -1.91 17.90
C VAL A 311 0.53 -0.40 18.11
N SER A 312 1.49 0.15 18.86
CA SER A 312 1.61 1.59 19.07
C SER A 312 2.08 2.30 17.80
N GLU A 313 1.78 3.59 17.69
CA GLU A 313 2.24 4.42 16.57
C GLU A 313 3.76 4.50 16.49
N LYS A 314 4.45 4.64 17.63
CA LYS A 314 5.90 4.64 17.69
C LYS A 314 6.50 3.33 17.20
N THR A 315 5.89 2.20 17.55
CA THR A 315 6.33 0.87 17.08
C THR A 315 6.08 0.70 15.58
N PHE A 316 4.95 1.20 15.08
CA PHE A 316 4.64 1.13 13.66
C PHE A 316 5.56 2.04 12.82
N LEU A 317 5.89 3.24 13.28
CA LEU A 317 6.89 4.10 12.64
C LEU A 317 8.26 3.44 12.57
N ARG A 318 8.69 2.74 13.62
CA ARG A 318 9.92 1.92 13.58
C ARG A 318 9.85 0.82 12.54
N PHE A 319 8.69 0.21 12.35
CA PHE A 319 8.50 -0.81 11.31
C PHE A 319 8.62 -0.20 9.92
N LEU A 320 8.05 0.97 9.70
CA LEU A 320 8.23 1.68 8.44
C LEU A 320 9.69 2.10 8.23
N GLU A 321 10.37 2.60 9.26
CA GLU A 321 11.81 2.88 9.21
C GLU A 321 12.59 1.64 8.79
N PHE A 322 12.33 0.50 9.45
CA PHE A 322 12.96 -0.78 9.17
C PHE A 322 12.76 -1.24 7.72
N LEU A 323 11.55 -1.11 7.17
CA LEU A 323 11.29 -1.42 5.76
C LEU A 323 12.06 -0.49 4.80
N HIS A 324 12.31 0.75 5.19
CA HIS A 324 12.93 1.74 4.31
C HIS A 324 14.45 1.71 4.35
N THR A 325 15.05 1.42 5.51
CA THR A 325 16.49 1.57 5.78
C THR A 325 17.18 0.26 6.22
N GLY A 326 16.42 -0.77 6.60
CA GLY A 326 16.97 -2.02 7.16
C GLY A 326 17.34 -1.93 8.66
N SER A 327 17.10 -0.79 9.31
CA SER A 327 17.27 -0.60 10.75
C SER A 327 16.23 0.38 11.30
N TYR A 328 16.15 0.55 12.62
CA TYR A 328 15.23 1.52 13.22
C TYR A 328 15.78 2.14 14.50
N ARG A 329 15.27 3.32 14.84
CA ARG A 329 15.63 4.06 16.06
C ARG A 329 14.77 3.68 17.26
N PRO A 330 15.28 3.85 18.49
CA PRO A 330 16.63 4.30 18.82
C PRO A 330 17.66 3.21 18.49
N ASP A 331 18.86 3.58 18.03
CA ASP A 331 19.91 2.62 17.69
C ASP A 331 21.15 2.88 18.56
N GLN A 332 21.53 1.90 19.39
CA GLN A 332 22.76 1.98 20.18
C GLN A 332 23.99 1.45 19.42
N HIS A 333 23.87 1.09 18.13
CA HIS A 333 24.98 0.58 17.33
C HIS A 333 26.25 1.45 17.28
N PRO A 334 26.25 2.79 17.45
CA PRO A 334 27.51 3.53 17.54
C PRO A 334 28.43 3.01 18.65
N PHE A 335 27.88 2.44 19.73
CA PHE A 335 28.67 1.85 20.83
C PHE A 335 28.99 0.36 20.61
N ALA A 336 28.15 -0.40 19.91
CA ALA A 336 28.41 -1.81 19.64
C ALA A 336 29.47 -2.03 18.56
N ALA A 337 29.59 -1.13 17.57
CA ALA A 337 30.67 -1.16 16.58
C ALA A 337 32.06 -0.88 17.20
N ALA A 338 32.10 -0.04 18.24
CA ALA A 338 33.29 0.19 19.06
C ALA A 338 33.65 -1.03 19.95
N ALA A 339 32.65 -1.84 20.34
CA ALA A 339 32.87 -3.09 21.07
C ALA A 339 33.27 -4.26 20.15
N ALA A 340 32.77 -4.30 18.92
CA ALA A 340 33.15 -5.28 17.90
C ALA A 340 34.62 -5.12 17.46
N SER A 341 35.15 -3.90 17.46
CA SER A 341 36.58 -3.63 17.22
C SER A 341 37.49 -4.10 18.37
N LEU A 342 36.93 -4.49 19.51
CA LEU A 342 37.63 -5.10 20.64
C LEU A 342 37.45 -6.64 20.73
N GLY A 343 36.86 -7.28 19.71
CA GLY A 343 36.77 -8.74 19.63
C GLY A 343 35.88 -9.42 20.68
N VAL A 344 35.09 -8.66 21.44
CA VAL A 344 34.14 -9.20 22.41
C VAL A 344 32.72 -9.01 21.88
N GLU A 345 32.28 -9.89 20.99
CA GLU A 345 30.85 -10.03 20.72
C GLU A 345 30.16 -10.51 22.01
N ARG A 346 29.59 -9.57 22.76
CA ARG A 346 28.74 -9.92 23.90
C ARG A 346 27.42 -10.45 23.36
N ASN A 347 27.36 -11.76 23.18
CA ASN A 347 26.17 -12.48 22.72
C ASN A 347 25.30 -12.90 23.92
N GLY A 348 24.30 -12.09 24.29
CA GLY A 348 23.31 -12.46 25.30
C GLY A 348 22.52 -11.29 25.89
N PRO A 349 21.50 -11.56 26.72
CA PRO A 349 20.72 -10.52 27.36
C PRO A 349 21.61 -9.55 28.17
N PRO A 350 21.24 -8.27 28.27
CA PRO A 350 22.07 -7.28 28.92
C PRO A 350 22.01 -7.36 30.45
N ILE A 351 23.02 -6.79 31.08
CA ILE A 351 23.10 -6.66 32.54
C ILE A 351 22.49 -5.32 32.98
N VAL A 352 21.65 -5.34 34.01
CA VAL A 352 21.05 -4.14 34.60
C VAL A 352 22.11 -3.39 35.42
N LYS A 353 22.31 -2.10 35.11
CA LYS A 353 23.14 -1.18 35.90
C LYS A 353 22.27 -0.09 36.55
N PRO A 354 22.74 0.53 37.66
CA PRO A 354 22.05 1.64 38.29
C PRO A 354 21.81 2.78 37.29
N GLN A 355 20.62 3.38 37.30
CA GLN A 355 20.24 4.43 36.37
C GLN A 355 21.29 5.57 36.33
N GLY A 356 21.98 5.69 35.20
CA GLY A 356 22.66 6.92 34.81
C GLY A 356 21.67 7.90 34.16
N MET A 357 22.09 9.15 33.93
CA MET A 357 21.24 10.19 33.34
C MET A 357 20.46 9.70 32.10
N SER A 358 19.14 9.92 32.12
CA SER A 358 18.14 9.75 31.05
C SER A 358 18.65 9.16 29.73
N THR A 359 18.78 7.84 29.65
CA THR A 359 19.02 7.13 28.38
C THR A 359 17.69 6.81 27.68
N GLU A 360 17.64 6.93 26.35
CA GLU A 360 16.50 6.49 25.55
C GLU A 360 16.19 5.00 25.79
N ALA A 361 14.89 4.66 25.86
CA ALA A 361 14.42 3.30 26.13
C ALA A 361 14.54 2.36 24.91
N CYS A 362 15.77 1.92 24.61
CA CYS A 362 16.13 1.14 23.42
C CYS A 362 15.69 -0.32 23.52
N LEU A 363 15.95 -0.97 24.65
CA LEU A 363 15.56 -2.36 24.86
C LEU A 363 14.04 -2.50 24.91
N LEU A 364 13.34 -1.56 25.55
CA LEU A 364 11.87 -1.56 25.53
C LEU A 364 11.33 -1.40 24.10
N ALA A 365 11.95 -0.55 23.28
CA ALA A 365 11.56 -0.38 21.87
C ALA A 365 11.75 -1.67 21.07
N ASP A 366 12.84 -2.41 21.29
CA ASP A 366 13.08 -3.69 20.62
C ASP A 366 12.08 -4.78 21.05
N VAL A 367 11.71 -4.83 22.33
CA VAL A 367 10.65 -5.76 22.81
C VAL A 367 9.32 -5.45 22.12
N GLN A 368 8.94 -4.17 22.04
CA GLN A 368 7.72 -3.76 21.35
C GLN A 368 7.78 -4.10 19.86
N PHE A 369 8.94 -3.99 19.23
CA PHE A 369 9.15 -4.36 17.84
C PHE A 369 9.07 -5.88 17.61
N ALA A 370 9.64 -6.68 18.52
CA ALA A 370 9.50 -8.12 18.50
C ALA A 370 8.04 -8.55 18.62
N LYS A 371 7.27 -7.91 19.52
CA LYS A 371 5.83 -8.13 19.66
C LYS A 371 5.05 -7.76 18.41
N LEU A 372 5.40 -6.67 17.72
CA LEU A 372 4.83 -6.37 16.39
C LEU A 372 5.09 -7.51 15.42
N GLY A 373 6.32 -8.02 15.36
CA GLY A 373 6.68 -9.17 14.54
C GLY A 373 5.83 -10.40 14.84
N ILE A 374 5.62 -10.72 16.11
CA ILE A 374 4.79 -11.84 16.55
C ILE A 374 3.31 -11.65 16.17
N LEU A 375 2.74 -10.48 16.49
CA LEU A 375 1.32 -10.17 16.24
C LEU A 375 0.97 -10.18 14.75
N MET A 376 1.91 -9.74 13.92
CA MET A 376 1.72 -9.62 12.48
C MET A 376 2.21 -10.86 11.70
N GLY A 377 2.95 -11.77 12.34
CA GLY A 377 3.61 -12.90 11.69
C GLY A 377 4.80 -12.49 10.81
N PHE A 378 5.52 -11.43 11.19
CA PHE A 378 6.74 -10.96 10.51
C PHE A 378 7.97 -11.49 11.24
N ASP A 379 8.37 -12.72 10.91
CA ASP A 379 9.48 -13.42 11.56
C ASP A 379 10.80 -12.64 11.49
N GLU A 380 11.05 -11.93 10.40
CA GLU A 380 12.25 -11.10 10.22
C GLU A 380 12.30 -9.94 11.21
N CYS A 381 11.15 -9.34 11.53
CA CYS A 381 11.05 -8.26 12.51
C CYS A 381 11.34 -8.79 13.92
N LYS A 382 10.73 -9.94 14.27
CA LYS A 382 10.98 -10.64 15.53
C LYS A 382 12.45 -11.00 15.69
N TYR A 383 13.04 -11.63 14.68
CA TYR A 383 14.43 -12.06 14.69
C TYR A 383 15.39 -10.86 14.82
N TYR A 384 15.19 -9.80 14.04
CA TYR A 384 16.04 -8.62 14.08
C TYR A 384 16.01 -7.93 15.45
N ALA A 385 14.82 -7.77 16.04
CA ALA A 385 14.68 -7.23 17.40
C ALA A 385 15.39 -8.11 18.44
N LEU A 386 15.12 -9.43 18.45
CA LEU A 386 15.78 -10.35 19.38
C LEU A 386 17.31 -10.31 19.27
N ARG A 387 17.85 -10.15 18.04
CA ARG A 387 19.29 -9.98 17.84
C ARG A 387 19.80 -8.70 18.50
N ARG A 388 19.11 -7.56 18.32
CA ARG A 388 19.47 -6.29 18.96
C ARG A 388 19.38 -6.35 20.48
N MET A 389 18.33 -6.98 21.01
CA MET A 389 18.16 -7.21 22.45
C MET A 389 19.35 -7.96 23.07
N ASN A 390 20.02 -8.84 22.30
CA ASN A 390 21.20 -9.58 22.74
C ASN A 390 22.53 -8.85 22.51
N ALA A 391 22.53 -7.66 21.90
CA ALA A 391 23.74 -6.93 21.53
C ALA A 391 24.10 -5.79 22.51
N TYR A 392 23.16 -5.31 23.33
CA TYR A 392 23.39 -4.16 24.21
C TYR A 392 24.44 -4.41 25.29
N GLY A 393 24.56 -5.64 25.80
CA GLY A 393 25.50 -6.03 26.87
C GLY A 393 25.18 -5.45 28.25
N VAL A 394 24.80 -4.18 28.35
CA VAL A 394 24.41 -3.47 29.57
C VAL A 394 23.23 -2.54 29.28
N ILE A 395 22.30 -2.40 30.24
CA ILE A 395 21.20 -1.43 30.16
C ILE A 395 21.12 -0.58 31.42
N TYR A 396 20.64 0.65 31.24
CA TYR A 396 20.30 1.61 32.30
C TYR A 396 18.79 1.92 32.34
N GLU A 397 18.03 1.29 31.44
CA GLU A 397 16.57 1.40 31.34
C GLU A 397 15.87 0.74 32.53
N ASP A 398 14.56 0.98 32.68
CA ASP A 398 13.74 0.33 33.70
C ASP A 398 13.48 -1.15 33.35
N PRO A 399 14.13 -2.11 34.04
CA PRO A 399 13.98 -3.54 33.75
C PRO A 399 12.57 -4.06 34.05
N VAL A 400 11.83 -3.41 34.95
CA VAL A 400 10.45 -3.82 35.27
C VAL A 400 9.51 -3.46 34.12
N ALA A 401 9.71 -2.32 33.46
CA ALA A 401 8.91 -1.94 32.28
C ALA A 401 9.10 -2.95 31.12
N ILE A 402 10.34 -3.42 30.92
CA ILE A 402 10.68 -4.43 29.91
C ILE A 402 9.94 -5.76 30.20
N LEU A 403 10.01 -6.25 31.45
CA LEU A 403 9.32 -7.49 31.83
C LEU A 403 7.80 -7.32 31.75
N LYS A 404 7.25 -6.19 32.23
CA LYS A 404 5.82 -5.92 32.11
C LYS A 404 5.37 -5.93 30.65
N GLU A 405 6.15 -5.37 29.72
CA GLU A 405 5.83 -5.40 28.29
C GLU A 405 5.87 -6.82 27.69
N ILE A 406 6.88 -7.64 28.02
CA ILE A 406 7.00 -9.03 27.54
C ILE A 406 5.79 -9.86 27.98
N TYR A 407 5.39 -9.73 29.25
CA TYR A 407 4.34 -10.54 29.86
C TYR A 407 2.96 -9.85 29.87
N HIS A 408 2.77 -8.78 29.07
CA HIS A 408 1.51 -8.05 29.02
C HIS A 408 0.43 -8.82 28.26
N GLY A 409 -0.69 -9.10 28.93
CA GLY A 409 -1.97 -9.50 28.33
C GLY A 409 -2.16 -10.99 28.09
N TYR A 410 -1.13 -11.72 27.66
CA TYR A 410 -1.22 -13.15 27.32
C TYR A 410 0.11 -13.88 27.53
N GLU A 411 0.10 -15.21 27.37
CA GLU A 411 1.31 -16.04 27.44
C GLU A 411 2.35 -15.55 26.41
N PRO A 412 3.56 -15.17 26.85
CA PRO A 412 4.56 -14.61 25.94
C PRO A 412 5.01 -15.63 24.90
N ASP A 413 5.43 -15.11 23.74
CA ASP A 413 6.08 -15.92 22.70
C ASP A 413 7.28 -16.69 23.28
N PRO A 414 7.49 -17.96 22.89
CA PRO A 414 8.54 -18.81 23.46
C PRO A 414 9.95 -18.20 23.44
N ASP A 415 10.30 -17.43 22.39
CA ASP A 415 11.63 -16.83 22.28
C ASP A 415 11.78 -15.64 23.22
N LEU A 416 10.74 -14.80 23.35
CA LEU A 416 10.73 -13.72 24.33
C LEU A 416 10.74 -14.26 25.76
N LYS A 417 10.01 -15.35 26.02
CA LYS A 417 9.99 -16.05 27.31
C LYS A 417 11.36 -16.62 27.67
N ALA A 418 11.99 -17.31 26.71
CA ALA A 418 13.33 -17.85 26.86
C ALA A 418 14.36 -16.73 27.08
N TRP A 419 14.24 -15.63 26.34
CA TRP A 419 15.07 -14.45 26.52
C TRP A 419 14.90 -13.81 27.90
N ALA A 420 13.67 -13.63 28.38
CA ALA A 420 13.38 -13.04 29.69
C ALA A 420 13.97 -13.87 30.83
N ARG A 421 13.86 -15.20 30.77
CA ARG A 421 14.50 -16.08 31.76
C ARG A 421 16.02 -15.95 31.75
N ARG A 422 16.64 -15.94 30.56
CA ARG A 422 18.09 -15.73 30.41
C ARG A 422 18.51 -14.35 30.95
N PHE A 423 17.69 -13.32 30.72
CA PHE A 423 17.89 -11.98 31.24
C PHE A 423 17.87 -11.95 32.77
N LEU A 424 16.96 -12.66 33.42
CA LEU A 424 16.86 -12.73 34.89
C LEU A 424 18.09 -13.38 35.52
N VAL A 425 18.62 -14.45 34.93
CA VAL A 425 19.80 -15.17 35.45
C VAL A 425 21.13 -14.55 35.02
N GLN A 426 21.11 -13.54 34.14
CA GLN A 426 22.32 -12.93 33.61
C GLN A 426 23.14 -12.26 34.72
N ALA A 427 24.42 -12.61 34.78
CA ALA A 427 25.41 -12.02 35.67
C ALA A 427 26.60 -11.47 34.85
N PRO A 428 27.33 -10.47 35.36
CA PRO A 428 28.61 -10.06 34.79
C PRO A 428 29.56 -11.25 34.68
N ALA A 429 30.15 -11.46 33.50
CA ALA A 429 31.18 -12.47 33.33
C ALA A 429 32.34 -12.17 34.29
N LYS A 430 32.82 -13.20 35.01
CA LYS A 430 34.12 -13.13 35.70
C LYS A 430 35.16 -12.91 34.61
N THR A 431 35.69 -11.70 34.47
CA THR A 431 36.85 -11.46 33.62
C THR A 431 37.94 -12.43 34.04
N SER A 432 38.45 -13.22 33.08
CA SER A 432 39.62 -14.07 33.27
C SER A 432 40.78 -13.22 33.82
N PRO A 433 41.59 -13.74 34.77
CA PRO A 433 42.64 -12.98 35.43
C PRO A 433 43.91 -13.00 34.57
N GLU A 434 43.94 -12.25 33.48
CA GLU A 434 45.18 -12.01 32.73
C GLU A 434 45.42 -10.51 32.65
N TYR A 435 46.03 -9.98 33.70
CA TYR A 435 47.02 -8.89 33.76
C TYR A 435 47.10 -8.45 35.22
N THR A 436 47.78 -9.26 36.03
CA THR A 436 48.23 -8.87 37.35
C THR A 436 49.36 -7.84 37.21
N SER A 437 49.10 -6.61 37.59
CA SER A 437 50.14 -5.81 38.25
C SER A 437 49.56 -4.86 39.28
N THR A 438 50.02 -5.11 40.51
CA THR A 438 50.19 -4.17 41.62
C THR A 438 48.93 -3.63 42.33
N SER A 439 48.67 -4.28 43.47
CA SER A 439 48.53 -3.66 44.80
C SER A 439 47.31 -2.78 45.08
N PHE A 440 46.16 -3.41 45.27
CA PHE A 440 45.17 -3.14 46.34
C PHE A 440 44.38 -4.45 46.57
N PRO A 441 43.95 -4.81 47.78
CA PRO A 441 43.07 -5.96 47.97
C PRO A 441 41.74 -5.64 47.28
N PRO A 442 41.31 -6.37 46.23
CA PRO A 442 40.01 -6.13 45.68
C PRO A 442 39.00 -6.71 46.67
N SER A 443 38.22 -5.85 47.33
CA SER A 443 36.90 -6.25 47.82
C SER A 443 36.07 -6.60 46.58
N SER A 444 36.26 -7.81 46.04
CA SER A 444 35.57 -8.29 44.86
C SER A 444 34.14 -8.66 45.24
N SER A 445 33.31 -7.66 45.53
CA SER A 445 31.86 -7.85 45.51
C SER A 445 31.49 -8.21 44.08
N ILE A 446 31.36 -9.51 43.81
CA ILE A 446 30.87 -10.00 42.52
C ILE A 446 29.49 -9.38 42.35
N GLU A 447 29.33 -8.54 41.33
CA GLU A 447 28.06 -7.89 41.08
C GLU A 447 26.98 -8.96 40.81
N PRO A 448 25.83 -8.90 41.51
CA PRO A 448 24.86 -9.98 41.49
C PRO A 448 24.12 -10.10 40.15
N PRO A 449 23.51 -11.26 39.87
CA PRO A 449 22.57 -11.45 38.76
C PRO A 449 21.43 -10.44 38.75
N ASN A 450 20.85 -10.20 37.57
CA ASN A 450 19.74 -9.28 37.38
C ASN A 450 18.55 -9.57 38.33
N LEU A 451 18.17 -10.83 38.52
CA LEU A 451 17.06 -11.18 39.42
C LEU A 451 17.31 -10.74 40.87
N ILE A 452 18.51 -10.97 41.40
CA ILE A 452 18.86 -10.56 42.77
C ILE A 452 18.87 -9.03 42.91
N LYS A 453 19.29 -8.31 41.86
CA LYS A 453 19.20 -6.84 41.83
C LYS A 453 17.75 -6.35 41.91
N LEU A 454 16.83 -7.04 41.22
CA LEU A 454 15.40 -6.71 41.22
C LEU A 454 14.72 -7.04 42.56
N GLU A 455 15.19 -8.06 43.26
CA GLU A 455 14.64 -8.51 44.55
C GLU A 455 15.28 -7.82 45.77
N SER A 456 16.41 -7.13 45.60
CA SER A 456 17.14 -6.44 46.65
C SER A 456 16.24 -5.49 47.45
N GLU A 457 16.26 -5.61 48.79
CA GLU A 457 15.42 -4.81 49.70
C GLU A 457 15.65 -3.30 49.56
N HIS A 458 16.88 -2.92 49.25
CA HIS A 458 17.28 -1.53 49.04
C HIS A 458 17.16 -1.09 47.58
N GLY A 459 16.65 -1.96 46.70
CA GLY A 459 16.52 -1.71 45.26
C GLY A 459 15.28 -0.89 44.92
N ILE A 460 15.47 0.16 44.12
CA ILE A 460 14.39 1.06 43.65
C ILE A 460 13.30 0.36 42.83
N HIS A 461 13.58 -0.84 42.32
CA HIS A 461 12.66 -1.61 41.46
C HIS A 461 11.81 -2.63 42.22
N ARG A 462 12.15 -2.98 43.47
CA ARG A 462 11.60 -4.15 44.17
C ARG A 462 10.08 -4.14 44.26
N ALA A 463 9.49 -3.06 44.77
CA ALA A 463 8.04 -2.97 44.94
C ALA A 463 7.29 -3.13 43.61
N ARG A 464 7.78 -2.48 42.54
CA ARG A 464 7.19 -2.57 41.20
C ARG A 464 7.41 -3.93 40.55
N PHE A 465 8.50 -4.61 40.87
CA PHE A 465 8.82 -5.95 40.38
C PHE A 465 7.93 -7.01 41.03
N LEU A 466 7.72 -6.95 42.35
CA LEU A 466 6.79 -7.83 43.05
C LEU A 466 5.35 -7.66 42.53
N ASP A 467 4.89 -6.41 42.36
CA ASP A 467 3.60 -6.11 41.72
C ASP A 467 3.48 -6.69 40.30
N ALA A 468 4.58 -6.68 39.52
CA ALA A 468 4.60 -7.29 38.19
C ALA A 468 4.45 -8.82 38.24
N ILE A 469 5.09 -9.47 39.21
CA ILE A 469 5.00 -10.92 39.44
C ILE A 469 3.57 -11.29 39.82
N ASP A 470 2.99 -10.59 40.80
CA ASP A 470 1.63 -10.84 41.29
C ASP A 470 0.58 -10.64 40.18
N SER A 471 0.87 -9.75 39.23
CA SER A 471 -0.01 -9.46 38.09
C SER A 471 0.12 -10.46 36.92
N SER A 472 1.11 -11.37 36.92
CA SER A 472 1.35 -12.28 35.81
C SER A 472 1.91 -13.63 36.26
N GLY A 473 1.05 -14.66 36.29
CA GLY A 473 1.47 -16.03 36.63
C GLY A 473 2.52 -16.62 35.67
N ALA A 474 2.57 -16.15 34.41
CA ALA A 474 3.61 -16.53 33.46
C ALA A 474 4.98 -15.96 33.88
N LEU A 475 5.03 -14.70 34.30
CA LEU A 475 6.24 -14.07 34.84
C LEU A 475 6.66 -14.75 36.16
N GLU A 476 5.70 -15.00 37.06
CA GLU A 476 5.95 -15.70 38.33
C GLU A 476 6.63 -17.06 38.10
N ASN A 477 6.11 -17.85 37.15
CA ASN A 477 6.67 -19.16 36.81
C ASN A 477 8.13 -19.05 36.32
N ASP A 478 8.43 -18.11 35.43
CA ASP A 478 9.80 -17.94 34.92
C ASP A 478 10.75 -17.34 35.94
N VAL A 479 10.25 -16.47 36.84
CA VAL A 479 11.02 -16.00 37.99
C VAL A 479 11.34 -17.18 38.92
N ASN A 480 10.39 -18.06 39.22
CA ASN A 480 10.63 -19.24 40.05
C ASN A 480 11.65 -20.20 39.42
N LYS A 481 11.62 -20.38 38.10
CA LYS A 481 12.65 -21.13 37.37
C LYS A 481 14.01 -20.46 37.45
N ALA A 482 14.07 -19.14 37.23
CA ALA A 482 15.31 -18.37 37.35
C ALA A 482 15.88 -18.43 38.77
N ARG A 483 15.04 -18.38 39.83
CA ARG A 483 15.45 -18.59 41.23
C ARG A 483 16.06 -19.97 41.43
N ALA A 484 15.43 -21.03 40.89
CA ALA A 484 15.95 -22.39 40.98
C ALA A 484 17.32 -22.53 40.28
N GLU A 485 17.46 -21.95 39.08
CA GLU A 485 18.73 -21.92 38.33
C GLU A 485 19.84 -21.19 39.12
N LEU A 486 19.53 -20.04 39.71
CA LEU A 486 20.48 -19.27 40.52
C LEU A 486 20.83 -19.96 41.85
N ARG A 487 19.89 -20.68 42.47
CA ARG A 487 20.16 -21.52 43.66
C ARG A 487 21.16 -22.62 43.33
N LEU A 488 20.96 -23.32 42.21
CA LEU A 488 21.91 -24.33 41.72
C LEU A 488 23.28 -23.73 41.40
N ALA A 489 23.33 -22.49 40.92
CA ALA A 489 24.56 -21.75 40.68
C ALA A 489 25.20 -21.14 41.96
N GLY A 490 24.61 -21.36 43.15
CA GLY A 490 25.17 -20.95 44.44
C GLY A 490 24.93 -19.49 44.83
N TRP A 491 24.14 -18.73 44.07
CA TRP A 491 23.91 -17.30 44.34
C TRP A 491 23.02 -17.01 45.57
N TYR A 492 22.14 -17.94 45.92
CA TYR A 492 21.28 -17.85 47.10
C TYR A 492 21.84 -18.65 48.31
N GLY A 493 23.10 -19.12 48.22
CA GLY A 493 23.66 -20.13 49.12
C GLY A 493 24.71 -19.65 50.14
N VAL A 494 24.98 -18.34 50.26
CA VAL A 494 25.94 -17.83 51.25
C VAL A 494 25.35 -16.61 51.98
N SER A 495 24.84 -16.88 53.18
CA SER A 495 24.58 -15.94 54.28
C SER A 495 23.56 -14.80 54.06
N SER A 496 22.29 -15.10 54.29
CA SER A 496 21.32 -14.18 54.94
C SER A 496 19.98 -14.90 55.19
N LEU A 497 19.99 -15.72 56.25
CA LEU A 497 18.82 -15.94 57.11
C LEU A 497 19.14 -15.30 58.46
#